data_AF-A0A2N3Y3A8-F1
#
_entry.id   AF-A0A2N3Y3A8-F1
#
_cell.length_a   1.000
_cell.length_b   1.000
_cell.length_c   1.000
_cell.angle_alpha   90.00
_cell.angle_beta   90.00
_cell.angle_gamma   90.00
#
_symmetry.space_group_name_H-M   'P 1'
#
loop_
_entity.id
_entity.type
_entity.pdbx_description
1 polymer ?
#
loop_
_entity_poly.entity_id
_entity_poly.type
_entity_poly.pdbx_seq_one_letter_code
_entity_poly.pdbx_strand_id
1 'polypeptide(L)' 'MTLRELVEQMERRWEELMTLRASPDMYGSESLDGQLSELELWLLRMHRLTAGISAA' A
#
# COMPACT_ATOMS: atom_id res chain seq x y z
N MET A 1 -11.39 -14.85 -0.52
CA MET A 1 -10.47 -13.71 -0.69
C MET A 1 -9.96 -13.71 -2.11
N THR A 2 -10.34 -12.71 -2.90
CA THR A 2 -9.90 -12.49 -4.29
C THR A 2 -8.71 -11.54 -4.33
N LEU A 3 -8.03 -11.47 -5.47
CA LEU A 3 -6.92 -10.53 -5.67
C LEU A 3 -7.37 -9.08 -5.49
N ARG A 4 -8.56 -8.73 -6.00
CA ARG A 4 -9.16 -7.41 -5.84
C ARG A 4 -9.40 -7.08 -4.37
N GLU A 5 -9.99 -8.00 -3.61
CA GLU A 5 -10.23 -7.81 -2.17
C GLU A 5 -8.92 -7.61 -1.39
N LEU A 6 -7.85 -8.31 -1.78
CA LEU A 6 -6.53 -8.12 -1.18
C LEU A 6 -5.94 -6.74 -1.51
N VAL A 7 -6.05 -6.28 -2.76
CA VAL A 7 -5.60 -4.93 -3.16
C VAL A 7 -6.36 -3.85 -2.39
N GLU A 8 -7.68 -3.94 -2.31
CA GLU A 8 -8.51 -3.00 -1.54
C GLU A 8 -8.13 -2.98 -0.04
N GLN A 9 -7.81 -4.13 0.55
CA GLN A 9 -7.32 -4.19 1.93
C GLN A 9 -5.96 -3.52 2.10
N MET A 10 -5.07 -3.69 1.13
CA MET A 10 -3.74 -3.09 1.16
C MET A 10 -3.77 -1.57 0.91
N GLU A 11 -4.70 -1.08 0.09
CA GLU A 11 -4.97 0.36 -0.06
C GLU A 11 -5.48 0.99 1.25
N ARG A 12 -6.41 0.33 1.95
CA ARG A 12 -6.83 0.78 3.29
C ARG A 12 -5.66 0.77 4.27
N ARG A 13 -4.82 -0.26 4.24
CA ARG A 13 -3.63 -0.34 5.08
C ARG A 13 -2.65 0.80 4.79
N TRP A 14 -2.51 1.19 3.52
CA TRP A 14 -1.72 2.33 3.12
C TRP A 14 -2.24 3.64 3.74
N GLU A 15 -3.55 3.88 3.66
CA GLU A 15 -4.20 5.06 4.27
C GLU A 15 -3.98 5.11 5.80
N GLU A 16 -4.11 3.98 6.48
CA GLU A 16 -3.84 3.86 7.92
C GLU A 16 -2.38 4.23 8.26
N LEU A 17 -1.42 3.70 7.52
CA LEU A 17 0.00 3.95 7.75
C LEU A 17 0.39 5.39 7.41
N MET A 18 -0.19 5.98 6.36
CA MET A 18 0.00 7.39 6.02
C MET A 18 -0.58 8.32 7.10
N THR A 19 -1.74 7.98 7.66
CA THR A 19 -2.33 8.70 8.80
C THR A 19 -1.42 8.59 10.02
N LEU A 20 -0.90 7.40 10.30
CA LEU A 20 0.03 7.17 11.40
C LEU A 20 1.33 7.98 11.21
N ARG A 21 1.87 8.05 9.99
CA ARG A 21 3.08 8.81 9.66
C ARG A 21 2.93 10.31 9.88
N ALA A 22 1.71 10.83 9.73
CA ALA A 22 1.41 12.22 10.05
C ALA A 22 1.32 12.49 11.56
N SER A 23 1.27 11.45 12.41
CA SER A 23 1.30 11.60 13.86
C SER A 23 2.67 12.08 14.34
N PRO A 24 2.74 13.06 15.26
CA PRO A 24 4.00 13.50 15.85
C PRO A 24 4.83 12.38 16.47
N ASP A 25 4.17 11.37 17.06
CA ASP A 25 4.85 10.24 17.73
C ASP A 25 5.59 9.32 16.76
N MET A 26 5.23 9.38 15.48
CA MET A 26 5.76 8.50 14.43
C MET A 26 6.54 9.29 13.37
N TYR A 27 6.70 10.60 13.56
CA TYR A 27 7.44 11.45 12.65
C TYR A 27 8.91 11.02 12.61
N GLY A 28 9.41 10.71 11.41
CA GLY A 28 10.79 10.24 11.21
C GLY A 28 11.02 8.76 11.59
N SER A 29 9.96 7.97 11.76
CA SER A 29 10.09 6.53 12.00
C SER A 29 10.55 5.78 10.74
N GLU A 30 11.82 5.38 10.70
CA GLU A 30 12.39 4.59 9.59
C GLU A 30 11.65 3.27 9.37
N SER A 31 11.17 2.63 10.44
CA SER A 31 10.39 1.39 10.32
C SER A 31 9.04 1.62 9.62
N LEU A 32 8.38 2.75 9.88
CA LEU A 32 7.12 3.09 9.24
C LEU A 32 7.35 3.48 7.77
N ASP A 33 8.39 4.26 7.50
CA ASP A 33 8.78 4.64 6.15
C ASP A 33 9.17 3.41 5.31
N GLY A 34 9.83 2.41 5.90
CA GLY A 34 10.13 1.12 5.26
C GLY A 34 8.86 0.34 4.91
N GLN A 35 7.92 0.21 5.85
CA GLN A 35 6.63 -0.47 5.62
C GLN A 35 5.82 0.21 4.50
N LEU A 36 5.79 1.53 4.48
CA LEU A 36 5.16 2.29 3.41
C LEU A 36 5.86 2.03 2.07
N SER A 37 7.19 2.13 2.01
CA SER A 37 7.94 1.91 0.77
C SER A 37 7.70 0.51 0.17
N GLU A 38 7.66 -0.53 1.01
CA GLU A 38 7.35 -1.89 0.57
C GLU A 38 5.92 -2.02 0.04
N LEU A 39 4.96 -1.42 0.74
CA LEU A 39 3.55 -1.45 0.37
C LEU A 39 3.28 -0.68 -0.94
N GLU A 40 3.93 0.47 -1.14
CA GLU A 40 3.86 1.26 -2.38
C GLU A 40 4.34 0.43 -3.58
N LEU A 41 5.53 -0.19 -3.45
CA LEU A 41 6.08 -1.04 -4.51
C LEU A 41 5.20 -2.23 -4.82
N TRP A 42 4.58 -2.84 -3.80
CA TRP A 42 3.63 -3.92 -3.98
C TRP A 42 2.38 -3.45 -4.72
N LEU A 43 1.75 -2.34 -4.30
CA LEU A 43 0.56 -1.77 -4.94
C LEU A 43 0.82 -1.41 -6.40
N LEU A 44 1.94 -0.76 -6.72
CA LEU A 44 2.33 -0.44 -8.09
C LEU A 44 2.44 -1.69 -8.97
N ARG A 45 3.03 -2.77 -8.46
CA ARG A 45 3.09 -4.05 -9.18
C ARG A 45 1.70 -4.64 -9.38
N MET A 46 0.84 -4.55 -8.38
CA MET A 46 -0.53 -5.07 -8.46
C MET A 46 -1.38 -4.32 -9.46
N HIS A 47 -1.34 -2.99 -9.49
CA HIS A 47 -2.05 -2.19 -10.49
C HIS A 47 -1.61 -2.52 -11.92
N ARG A 48 -0.31 -2.78 -12.12
CA ARG A 48 0.18 -3.21 -13.44
C ARG A 48 -0.36 -4.59 -13.83
N LEU A 49 -0.42 -5.53 -12.89
CA LEU A 49 -0.97 -6.87 -13.13
C LEU A 49 -2.46 -6.81 -13.44
N THR A 50 -3.24 -6.04 -12.68
CA THR A 50 -4.69 -5.93 -12.90
C THR A 50 -5.02 -5.16 -14.17
N ALA A 51 -4.25 -4.13 -14.53
CA ALA A 51 -4.38 -3.42 -15.80
C ALA A 51 -4.06 -4.32 -17.01
N GLY A 52 -3.04 -5.18 -16.90
CA GLY A 52 -2.68 -6.14 -17.95
C GLY A 52 -3.73 -7.24 -18.14
N ILE A 53 -4.41 -7.65 -17.06
CA ILE A 53 -5.52 -8.63 -17.12
C ILE A 53 -6.77 -8.01 -17.77
N SER A 54 -7.02 -6.72 -17.60
CA SER A 54 -8.21 -6.06 -18.18
C SER A 54 -8.08 -5.75 -19.68
N ALA A 55 -6.88 -5.85 -20.26
CA ALA A 55 -6.60 -5.53 -21.67
C ALA A 55 -6.47 -6.78 -22.58
N ALA A 56 -6.53 -7.98 -22.01
CA ALA A 56 -6.43 -9.28 -22.69
C ALA A 56 -7.78 -9.99 -22.72
#